data_AF-A0AAV1HV70-F1
#
_entry.id   AF-A0AAV1HV70-F1
#
_cell.length_a   1.000
_cell.length_b   1.000
_cell.length_c   1.000
_cell.angle_alpha   90.00
_cell.angle_beta   90.00
_cell.angle_gamma   90.00
#
_symmetry.space_group_name_H-M   'P 1'
#
loop_
_entity.id
_entity.type
_entity.pdbx_description
1 polymer ?
#
loop_
_entity_poly.entity_id
_entity_poly.type
_entity_poly.pdbx_seq_one_letter_code
_entity_poly.pdbx_strand_id
1 'polypeptide(L)'
;MEEDQVRKISVQDAEKLVNRSRTLSSRVASHNSRIAGERDSLAEEVKLVRQDILRAIKQTDDSSILAELKLAKAVLEGHGPGGDLLKLLKQPTPALLKLLLGQHCNVMTLQRKEAIKLKEEYHTFRDRSGVILFALASVLLLGLLRADAKRKAGEPFSLTPPFMVGVQAFLAWLLYFYTALALRENVLKVNGSSIRPWWIHHHYWAMITMALLLTLPVDSRAVQSFVRRFLWWSTFQGVVMMVQNRYQRRRMYTRIALGKNRAMDVVSGESSGGTGQLLFLYPLLFALQILQCWIGACMLSGTFLAVISPEGWLDPEAHESDLRGSRGVAVAGGLLIFMGVANFQNTVATIMEKRKRKPRPTSALQKESRKPSTNHNDKAKPCIDQAETTQMSAERREDGQPIAA
;
A
#
# COMPACT_ATOMS: atom_id res chain seq x y z
N MET A 1 -44.76 27.01 12.21
CA MET A 1 -44.10 25.79 11.70
C MET A 1 -43.13 26.25 10.64
N GLU A 2 -41.98 26.77 11.07
CA GLU A 2 -40.72 26.01 11.13
C GLU A 2 -40.07 25.99 9.74
N GLU A 3 -39.74 27.19 9.24
CA GLU A 3 -38.86 27.37 8.08
C GLU A 3 -37.40 27.35 8.56
N ASP A 4 -36.67 26.40 7.98
CA ASP A 4 -35.25 26.10 8.11
C ASP A 4 -34.34 27.35 8.23
N GLN A 5 -34.00 27.75 9.46
CA GLN A 5 -32.87 28.63 9.71
C GLN A 5 -31.56 27.87 9.48
N VAL A 6 -31.17 27.73 8.22
CA VAL A 6 -29.79 27.39 7.87
C VAL A 6 -28.91 28.55 8.33
N ARG A 7 -28.35 28.46 9.54
CA ARG A 7 -27.35 29.39 10.07
C ARG A 7 -26.22 29.52 9.05
N LYS A 8 -26.22 30.61 8.28
CA LYS A 8 -25.07 30.98 7.44
C LYS A 8 -23.90 31.26 8.38
N ILE A 9 -22.97 30.31 8.45
CA ILE A 9 -21.70 30.47 9.17
C ILE A 9 -21.03 31.73 8.61
N SER A 10 -20.72 32.69 9.47
CA SER A 10 -20.04 33.91 9.05
C SER A 10 -18.59 33.60 8.65
N VAL A 11 -17.98 34.42 7.79
CA VAL A 11 -16.56 34.29 7.44
C VAL A 11 -15.67 34.36 8.68
N GLN A 12 -16.04 35.19 9.66
CA GLN A 12 -15.34 35.32 10.93
C GLN A 12 -15.42 34.03 11.77
N ASP A 13 -16.56 33.34 11.77
CA ASP A 13 -16.69 32.05 12.46
C ASP A 13 -15.82 30.97 11.80
N ALA A 14 -15.73 30.98 10.47
CA ALA A 14 -14.85 30.09 9.73
C ALA A 14 -13.36 30.36 10.04
N GLU A 15 -12.94 31.63 10.08
CA GLU A 15 -11.58 32.01 10.46
C GLU A 15 -11.23 31.61 11.90
N LYS A 16 -12.14 31.85 12.85
CA LYS A 16 -11.99 31.40 14.25
C LYS A 16 -11.82 29.88 14.33
N LEU A 17 -12.60 29.11 13.56
CA LEU A 17 -12.50 27.65 13.50
C LEU A 17 -11.16 27.19 12.91
N VAL A 18 -10.67 27.84 11.85
CA VAL A 18 -9.36 27.55 11.27
C VAL A 18 -8.25 27.79 12.29
N ASN A 19 -8.29 28.92 13.01
CA ASN A 19 -7.29 29.24 14.02
C ASN A 19 -7.33 28.25 15.19
N ARG A 20 -8.52 27.92 15.72
CA ARG A 20 -8.68 26.86 16.75
C ARG A 20 -8.11 25.52 16.28
N SER A 21 -8.36 25.15 15.03
CA SER A 21 -7.87 23.90 14.45
C SER A 21 -6.35 23.87 14.33
N ARG A 22 -5.72 24.99 13.93
CA ARG A 22 -4.26 25.13 13.87
C ARG A 22 -3.63 25.03 15.26
N THR A 23 -4.18 25.74 16.25
CA THR A 23 -3.69 25.69 17.64
C THR A 23 -3.87 24.30 18.26
N LEU A 24 -4.99 23.62 17.98
CA LEU A 24 -5.17 22.23 18.43
C LEU A 24 -4.15 21.31 17.76
N SER A 25 -3.92 21.46 16.45
CA SER A 25 -2.95 20.65 15.72
C SER A 25 -1.52 20.82 16.25
N SER A 26 -1.10 22.03 16.61
CA SER A 26 0.24 22.26 17.18
C SER A 26 0.37 21.65 18.58
N ARG A 27 -0.67 21.79 19.41
CA ARG A 27 -0.72 21.17 20.75
C ARG A 27 -0.64 19.65 20.68
N VAL A 28 -1.40 19.01 19.79
CA VAL A 28 -1.37 17.56 19.58
C VAL A 28 -0.01 17.10 19.07
N ALA A 29 0.61 17.86 18.15
CA ALA A 29 1.96 17.53 17.66
C ALA A 29 3.01 17.59 18.77
N SER A 30 2.95 18.60 19.65
CA SER A 30 3.81 18.71 20.83
C SER A 30 3.57 17.57 21.82
N HIS A 31 2.31 17.26 22.13
CA HIS A 31 1.94 16.16 23.01
C HIS A 31 2.42 14.80 22.50
N ASN A 32 2.22 14.51 21.21
CA ASN A 32 2.70 13.27 20.59
C ASN A 32 4.23 13.15 20.61
N SER A 33 4.94 14.27 20.40
CA SER A 33 6.40 14.30 20.50
C SER A 33 6.87 14.03 21.93
N ARG A 34 6.19 14.60 22.92
CA ARG A 34 6.50 14.38 24.34
C ARG A 34 6.26 12.93 24.76
N ILE A 35 5.10 12.35 24.44
CA ILE A 35 4.80 10.94 24.72
C ILE A 35 5.84 10.02 24.08
N ALA A 36 6.25 10.31 22.84
CA ALA A 36 7.27 9.50 22.17
C ALA A 36 8.62 9.57 22.88
N GLY A 37 9.05 10.77 23.28
CA GLY A 37 10.29 10.96 24.04
C GLY A 37 10.26 10.29 25.42
N GLU A 38 9.17 10.45 26.17
CA GLU A 38 8.97 9.80 27.47
C GLU A 38 8.98 8.28 27.33
N ARG A 39 8.31 7.74 26.30
CA ARG A 39 8.31 6.29 26.02
C ARG A 39 9.70 5.78 25.69
N ASP A 40 10.45 6.50 24.86
CA ASP A 40 11.79 6.08 24.44
C ASP A 40 12.79 6.17 25.61
N SER A 41 12.64 7.15 26.52
CA SER A 41 13.40 7.25 27.78
C SER A 41 13.13 6.04 28.68
N LEU A 42 11.85 5.76 28.95
CA LEU A 42 11.44 4.60 29.77
C LEU A 42 11.92 3.27 29.14
N ALA A 43 11.91 3.17 27.81
CA ALA A 43 12.39 1.97 27.11
C ALA A 43 13.91 1.75 27.31
N GLU A 44 14.72 2.81 27.32
CA GLU A 44 16.16 2.69 27.61
C GLU A 44 16.41 2.38 29.09
N GLU A 45 15.67 2.95 30.03
CA GLU A 45 15.75 2.58 31.45
C GLU A 45 15.44 1.09 31.68
N VAL A 46 14.33 0.61 31.12
CA VAL A 46 13.94 -0.81 31.20
C VAL A 46 15.00 -1.72 30.57
N LYS A 47 15.65 -1.28 29.48
CA LYS A 47 16.72 -2.02 28.81
C LYS A 47 17.97 -2.13 29.68
N LEU A 48 18.38 -1.04 30.32
CA LEU A 48 19.53 -1.01 31.24
C LEU A 48 19.28 -1.92 32.44
N VAL A 49 18.14 -1.76 33.12
CA VAL A 49 17.76 -2.60 34.28
C VAL A 49 17.70 -4.07 33.90
N ARG A 50 17.15 -4.41 32.73
CA ARG A 50 17.14 -5.78 32.22
C ARG A 50 18.56 -6.33 32.01
N GLN A 51 19.47 -5.53 31.43
CA GLN A 51 20.85 -5.95 31.22
C GLN A 51 21.58 -6.17 32.55
N ASP A 52 21.37 -5.28 33.52
CA ASP A 52 21.97 -5.37 34.85
C ASP A 52 21.47 -6.61 35.60
N ILE A 53 20.17 -6.90 35.58
CA ILE A 53 19.61 -8.12 36.17
C ILE A 53 20.16 -9.38 35.50
N LEU A 54 20.23 -9.42 34.16
CA LEU A 54 20.80 -10.57 33.45
C LEU A 54 22.30 -10.77 33.76
N ARG A 55 23.04 -9.68 33.93
CA ARG A 55 24.46 -9.71 34.29
C ARG A 55 24.64 -10.21 35.72
N ALA A 56 23.84 -9.70 36.66
CA ALA A 56 23.84 -10.14 38.06
C ALA A 56 23.49 -11.62 38.20
N ILE A 57 22.45 -12.09 37.48
CA ILE A 57 22.07 -13.52 37.46
C ILE A 57 23.22 -14.40 36.97
N LYS A 58 24.02 -13.93 36.00
CA LYS A 58 25.15 -14.69 35.46
C LYS A 58 26.37 -14.70 36.39
N GLN A 59 26.50 -13.71 37.27
CA GLN A 59 27.66 -13.52 38.15
C GLN A 59 27.47 -14.13 39.53
N THR A 60 26.24 -14.48 39.92
CA THR A 60 25.92 -14.93 41.27
C THR A 60 25.40 -16.36 41.27
N ASP A 61 26.08 -17.22 42.04
CA ASP A 61 25.65 -18.61 42.30
C ASP A 61 24.89 -18.77 43.63
N ASP A 62 24.78 -17.69 44.42
CA ASP A 62 24.04 -17.69 45.70
C ASP A 62 22.52 -17.79 45.46
N SER A 63 21.91 -18.82 46.06
CA SER A 63 20.47 -19.11 45.97
C SER A 63 19.59 -17.98 46.49
N SER A 64 20.02 -17.27 47.55
CA SER A 64 19.24 -16.17 48.14
C SER A 64 19.17 -14.96 47.21
N ILE A 65 20.32 -14.55 46.67
CA ILE A 65 20.42 -13.42 45.74
C ILE A 65 19.73 -13.76 44.40
N LEU A 66 19.84 -15.02 43.96
CA LEU A 66 19.15 -15.48 42.76
C LEU A 66 17.61 -15.41 42.91
N ALA A 67 17.07 -15.64 44.11
CA ALA A 67 15.64 -15.50 44.38
C ALA A 67 15.18 -14.04 44.26
N GLU A 68 15.93 -13.09 44.80
CA GLU A 68 15.62 -11.66 44.68
C GLU A 68 15.73 -11.16 43.23
N LEU A 69 16.76 -11.59 42.49
CA LEU A 69 16.93 -11.24 41.07
C LEU A 69 15.82 -11.83 40.20
N LYS A 70 15.33 -13.04 40.52
CA LYS A 70 14.14 -13.62 39.87
C LYS A 70 12.88 -12.81 40.17
N LEU A 71 12.72 -12.29 41.38
CA LEU A 71 11.62 -11.40 41.72
C LEU A 71 11.70 -10.08 40.96
N ALA A 72 12.88 -9.46 40.88
CA ALA A 72 13.12 -8.27 40.08
C ALA A 72 12.79 -8.50 38.58
N LYS A 73 13.16 -9.67 38.05
CA LYS A 73 12.79 -10.11 36.71
C LYS A 73 11.27 -10.29 36.55
N ALA A 74 10.59 -10.87 37.55
CA ALA A 74 9.13 -11.04 37.51
C ALA A 74 8.38 -9.69 37.51
N VAL A 75 8.90 -8.68 38.24
CA VAL A 75 8.36 -7.32 38.22
C VAL A 75 8.47 -6.72 36.80
N LEU A 76 9.61 -6.90 36.11
CA LEU A 76 9.78 -6.49 34.71
C LEU A 76 8.81 -7.19 33.74
N GLU A 77 8.53 -8.47 33.97
CA GLU A 77 7.62 -9.29 33.15
C GLU A 77 6.14 -9.03 33.44
N GLY A 78 5.83 -8.16 34.40
CA GLY A 78 4.49 -7.61 34.59
C GLY A 78 3.79 -7.92 35.90
N HIS A 79 4.51 -8.41 36.90
CA HIS A 79 3.97 -8.58 38.26
C HIS A 79 3.94 -7.25 39.05
N GLY A 80 4.39 -6.15 38.45
CA GLY A 80 4.30 -4.80 39.01
C GLY A 80 3.07 -4.01 38.54
N PRO A 81 2.79 -2.84 39.14
CA PRO A 81 1.65 -1.99 38.79
C PRO A 81 1.72 -1.42 37.36
N GLY A 82 2.92 -1.36 36.77
CA GLY A 82 3.13 -0.94 35.39
C GLY A 82 2.79 -2.00 34.34
N GLY A 83 2.42 -3.22 34.77
CA GLY A 83 2.28 -4.36 33.87
C GLY A 83 3.60 -4.73 33.19
N ASP A 84 3.52 -5.44 32.08
CA ASP A 84 4.69 -5.94 31.35
C ASP A 84 5.51 -4.80 30.73
N LEU A 85 6.61 -4.44 31.41
CA LEU A 85 7.51 -3.35 31.02
C LEU A 85 8.29 -3.69 29.76
N LEU A 86 8.44 -4.97 29.43
CA LEU A 86 9.16 -5.39 28.23
C LEU A 86 8.46 -4.88 26.96
N LYS A 87 7.16 -4.61 26.99
CA LYS A 87 6.40 -4.04 25.85
C LYS A 87 6.88 -2.66 25.43
N LEU A 88 7.56 -1.92 26.30
CA LEU A 88 8.20 -0.64 25.94
C LEU A 88 9.41 -0.84 25.04
N LEU A 89 10.08 -1.98 25.15
CA LEU A 89 11.18 -2.35 24.26
C LEU A 89 10.64 -2.69 22.88
N LYS A 90 11.47 -2.44 21.86
CA LYS A 90 11.16 -2.81 20.48
C LYS A 90 10.97 -4.32 20.36
N GLN A 91 9.72 -4.74 20.24
CA GLN A 91 9.38 -6.15 20.08
C GLN A 91 9.83 -6.66 18.71
N PRO A 92 10.42 -7.87 18.64
CA PRO A 92 10.73 -8.48 17.36
C PRO A 92 9.42 -8.79 16.64
N THR A 93 9.20 -8.18 15.47
CA THR A 93 8.04 -8.53 14.66
C THR A 93 8.19 -9.96 14.14
N PRO A 94 7.16 -10.81 14.27
CA PRO A 94 7.23 -12.20 13.82
C PRO A 94 7.44 -12.26 12.30
N ALA A 95 8.12 -13.31 11.83
CA ALA A 95 8.53 -13.43 10.43
C ALA A 95 7.36 -13.34 9.44
N LEU A 96 6.20 -13.93 9.78
CA LEU A 96 4.99 -13.87 8.96
C LEU A 96 4.45 -12.44 8.83
N LEU A 97 4.45 -11.67 9.92
CA LEU A 97 4.00 -10.28 9.89
C LEU A 97 4.98 -9.41 9.10
N LYS A 98 6.29 -9.67 9.24
CA LYS A 98 7.33 -9.03 8.41
C LYS A 98 7.16 -9.34 6.92
N LEU A 99 6.79 -10.57 6.59
CA LEU A 99 6.54 -11.00 5.22
C LEU A 99 5.32 -10.29 4.63
N LEU A 100 4.19 -10.29 5.35
CA LEU A 100 2.91 -9.77 4.84
C LEU A 100 2.83 -8.24 4.89
N LEU A 101 3.14 -7.64 6.04
CA LEU A 101 2.98 -6.21 6.27
C LEU A 101 4.28 -5.43 6.05
N GLY A 102 5.44 -6.04 6.30
CA GLY A 102 6.75 -5.42 6.16
C GLY A 102 7.50 -5.18 7.48
N GLN A 103 8.67 -4.55 7.42
CA GLN A 103 9.57 -4.40 8.56
C GLN A 103 9.10 -3.33 9.58
N HIS A 104 8.27 -2.38 9.17
CA HIS A 104 7.97 -1.18 9.96
C HIS A 104 6.48 -0.95 10.25
N CYS A 105 5.67 -2.00 10.27
CA CYS A 105 4.23 -1.85 10.46
C CYS A 105 3.81 -1.81 11.93
N ASN A 106 3.50 -0.60 12.41
CA ASN A 106 2.59 -0.42 13.53
C ASN A 106 1.16 -0.40 12.99
N VAL A 107 0.26 -1.22 13.56
CA VAL A 107 -1.15 -1.32 13.12
C VAL A 107 -1.88 0.02 13.29
N MET A 108 -1.50 0.79 14.32
CA MET A 108 -1.94 2.17 14.50
C MET A 108 -0.73 3.10 14.54
N THR A 109 -0.76 4.13 13.71
CA THR A 109 0.25 5.18 13.61
C THR A 109 -0.38 6.49 14.06
N LEU A 110 0.11 7.04 15.17
CA LEU A 110 -0.34 8.34 15.68
C LEU A 110 0.51 9.48 15.10
N GLN A 111 1.75 9.18 14.71
CA GLN A 111 2.68 10.16 14.19
C GLN A 111 2.61 10.28 12.67
N ARG A 112 2.68 11.53 12.18
CA ARG A 112 2.73 11.82 10.74
C ARG A 112 3.95 11.19 10.04
N LYS A 113 5.09 11.07 10.74
CA LYS A 113 6.31 10.46 10.18
C LYS A 113 6.13 8.96 9.93
N GLU A 114 5.56 8.24 10.90
CA GLU A 114 5.25 6.81 10.78
C GLU A 114 4.21 6.54 9.68
N ALA A 115 3.17 7.38 9.61
CA ALA A 115 2.16 7.35 8.55
C ALA A 115 2.76 7.47 7.14
N ILE A 116 3.75 8.35 6.94
CA ILE A 116 4.44 8.50 5.65
C ILE A 116 5.27 7.25 5.35
N LYS A 117 6.01 6.74 6.34
CA LYS A 117 6.84 5.54 6.19
C LYS A 117 6.02 4.30 5.81
N LEU A 118 4.86 4.12 6.42
CA LEU A 118 3.92 3.04 6.10
C LEU A 118 3.45 3.11 4.63
N LYS A 119 3.18 4.32 4.11
CA LYS A 119 2.81 4.50 2.70
C LYS A 119 3.96 4.20 1.75
N GLU A 120 5.17 4.64 2.08
CA GLU A 120 6.35 4.36 1.27
C GLU A 120 6.63 2.85 1.20
N GLU A 121 6.45 2.14 2.32
CA GLU A 121 6.57 0.69 2.38
C GLU A 121 5.49 -0.02 1.54
N TYR A 122 4.23 0.45 1.59
CA TYR A 122 3.15 -0.02 0.71
C TYR A 122 3.48 0.18 -0.77
N HIS A 123 3.88 1.39 -1.17
CA HIS A 123 4.19 1.69 -2.57
C HIS A 123 5.44 0.93 -3.05
N THR A 124 6.45 0.77 -2.21
CA THR A 124 7.67 0.00 -2.54
C THR A 124 7.34 -1.47 -2.74
N PHE A 125 6.51 -2.05 -1.87
CA PHE A 125 6.01 -3.41 -2.03
C PHE A 125 5.24 -3.56 -3.34
N ARG A 126 4.33 -2.63 -3.66
CA ARG A 126 3.51 -2.68 -4.87
C ARG A 126 4.37 -2.56 -6.14
N ASP A 127 5.37 -1.69 -6.16
CA ASP A 127 6.32 -1.55 -7.28
C ASP A 127 7.13 -2.83 -7.51
N ARG A 128 7.73 -3.39 -6.43
CA ARG A 128 8.51 -4.63 -6.51
C ARG A 128 7.64 -5.78 -7.03
N SER A 129 6.44 -5.91 -6.50
CA SER A 129 5.49 -6.95 -6.93
C SER A 129 5.01 -6.75 -8.37
N GLY A 130 4.91 -5.51 -8.86
CA GLY A 130 4.62 -5.22 -10.26
C GLY A 130 5.67 -5.78 -11.22
N VAL A 131 6.94 -5.60 -10.89
CA VAL A 131 8.06 -6.14 -11.67
C VAL A 131 8.10 -7.66 -11.60
N ILE A 132 7.92 -8.24 -10.40
CA ILE A 132 7.90 -9.70 -10.22
C ILE A 132 6.74 -10.32 -11.01
N LEU A 133 5.54 -9.73 -10.95
CA LEU A 133 4.37 -10.19 -11.71
C LEU A 133 4.67 -10.24 -13.20
N PHE A 134 5.17 -9.14 -13.77
CA PHE A 134 5.51 -9.06 -15.19
C PHE A 134 6.59 -10.07 -15.58
N ALA A 135 7.68 -10.14 -14.82
CA ALA A 135 8.83 -11.00 -15.13
C ALA A 135 8.46 -12.49 -15.04
N LEU A 136 7.86 -12.93 -13.93
CA LEU A 136 7.49 -14.33 -13.73
C LEU A 136 6.43 -14.78 -14.75
N ALA A 137 5.38 -13.97 -14.96
CA ALA A 137 4.34 -14.31 -15.93
C ALA A 137 4.89 -14.40 -17.35
N SER A 138 5.76 -13.47 -17.76
CA SER A 138 6.38 -13.47 -19.08
C SER A 138 7.30 -14.66 -19.29
N VAL A 139 8.16 -14.98 -18.32
CA VAL A 139 9.07 -16.13 -18.40
C VAL A 139 8.29 -17.44 -18.50
N LEU A 140 7.24 -17.62 -17.69
CA LEU A 140 6.40 -18.82 -17.72
C LEU A 140 5.62 -18.92 -19.03
N LEU A 141 5.08 -17.81 -19.54
CA LEU A 141 4.36 -17.78 -20.81
C LEU A 141 5.27 -18.16 -21.98
N LEU A 142 6.45 -17.51 -22.09
CA LEU A 142 7.42 -17.81 -23.15
C LEU A 142 7.97 -19.23 -23.02
N GLY A 143 8.19 -19.70 -21.80
CA GLY A 143 8.61 -21.08 -21.51
C GLY A 143 7.61 -22.10 -22.02
N LEU A 144 6.31 -21.92 -21.73
CA LEU A 144 5.24 -22.81 -22.20
C LEU A 144 5.07 -22.76 -23.71
N LEU A 145 5.12 -21.57 -24.33
CA LEU A 145 5.04 -21.44 -25.79
C LEU A 145 6.21 -22.15 -26.49
N ARG A 146 7.42 -22.06 -25.91
CA ARG A 146 8.61 -22.74 -26.43
C ARG A 146 8.54 -24.26 -26.21
N ALA A 147 8.01 -24.72 -25.09
CA ALA A 147 7.76 -26.13 -24.83
C ALA A 147 6.74 -26.72 -25.80
N ASP A 148 5.66 -25.98 -26.11
CA ASP A 148 4.65 -26.36 -27.10
C ASP A 148 5.25 -26.44 -28.51
N ALA A 149 6.11 -25.48 -28.89
CA ALA A 149 6.79 -25.50 -30.18
C ALA A 149 7.73 -26.71 -30.34
N LYS A 150 8.50 -27.03 -29.30
CA LYS A 150 9.38 -28.23 -29.28
C LYS A 150 8.59 -29.53 -29.33
N ARG A 151 7.46 -29.60 -28.61
CA ARG A 151 6.54 -30.75 -28.69
C ARG A 151 5.98 -30.93 -30.10
N LYS A 152 5.60 -29.84 -30.78
CA LYS A 152 5.14 -29.89 -32.18
C LYS A 152 6.24 -30.28 -33.16
N ALA A 153 7.50 -29.95 -32.86
CA ALA A 153 8.66 -30.35 -33.65
C ALA A 153 9.07 -31.83 -33.46
N GLY A 154 8.36 -32.58 -32.60
CA GLY A 154 8.61 -34.02 -32.39
C GLY A 154 9.80 -34.33 -31.49
N GLU A 155 10.32 -33.36 -30.73
CA GLU A 155 11.40 -33.63 -29.77
C GLU A 155 10.92 -34.57 -28.64
N PRO A 156 11.73 -35.58 -28.24
CA PRO A 156 11.34 -36.57 -27.24
C PRO A 156 11.20 -36.00 -25.82
N PHE A 157 11.82 -34.85 -25.55
CA PHE A 157 11.81 -34.22 -24.23
C PHE A 157 10.96 -32.94 -24.22
N SER A 158 9.87 -32.94 -23.45
CA SER A 158 9.02 -31.76 -23.26
C SER A 158 9.33 -31.09 -21.93
N LEU A 159 9.72 -29.81 -21.98
CA LEU A 159 9.90 -28.95 -20.79
C LEU A 159 8.55 -28.52 -20.15
N THR A 160 7.42 -29.07 -20.58
CA THR A 160 6.08 -28.70 -20.07
C THR A 160 5.92 -28.97 -18.56
N PRO A 161 6.30 -30.14 -18.01
CA PRO A 161 6.15 -30.42 -16.57
C PRO A 161 6.86 -29.42 -15.64
N PRO A 162 8.15 -29.06 -15.82
CA PRO A 162 8.80 -28.10 -14.95
C PRO A 162 8.20 -26.68 -15.07
N PHE A 163 7.75 -26.26 -16.26
CA PHE A 163 7.06 -24.98 -16.39
C PHE A 163 5.69 -24.99 -15.69
N MET A 164 4.97 -26.10 -15.68
CA MET A 164 3.72 -26.22 -14.93
C MET A 164 3.93 -26.19 -13.41
N VAL A 165 5.03 -26.77 -12.90
CA VAL A 165 5.44 -26.57 -11.50
C VAL A 165 5.75 -25.09 -11.22
N GLY A 166 6.42 -24.43 -12.16
CA GLY A 166 6.65 -22.98 -12.10
C GLY A 166 5.34 -22.16 -12.05
N VAL A 167 4.30 -22.59 -12.78
CA VAL A 167 2.97 -21.98 -12.72
C VAL A 167 2.33 -22.15 -11.34
N GLN A 168 2.44 -23.32 -10.71
CA GLN A 168 1.95 -23.53 -9.35
C GLN A 168 2.67 -22.63 -8.33
N ALA A 169 4.00 -22.50 -8.46
CA ALA A 169 4.76 -21.56 -7.63
C ALA A 169 4.34 -20.09 -7.87
N PHE A 170 4.00 -19.73 -9.11
CA PHE A 170 3.48 -18.40 -9.45
C PHE A 170 2.08 -18.15 -8.89
N LEU A 171 1.18 -19.14 -8.92
CA LEU A 171 -0.14 -19.06 -8.29
C LEU A 171 -0.04 -18.91 -6.76
N ALA A 172 0.86 -19.68 -6.12
CA ALA A 172 1.15 -19.54 -4.69
C ALA A 172 1.71 -18.14 -4.36
N TRP A 173 2.59 -17.61 -5.21
CA TRP A 173 3.10 -16.24 -5.07
C TRP A 173 1.99 -15.20 -5.26
N LEU A 174 1.07 -15.38 -6.21
CA LEU A 174 -0.08 -14.49 -6.39
C LEU A 174 -1.01 -14.51 -5.17
N LEU A 175 -1.25 -15.69 -4.57
CA LEU A 175 -2.02 -15.81 -3.34
C LEU A 175 -1.37 -15.02 -2.19
N TYR A 176 -0.05 -15.16 -2.02
CA TYR A 176 0.71 -14.33 -1.08
C TYR A 176 0.58 -12.84 -1.40
N PHE A 177 0.75 -12.45 -2.67
CA PHE A 177 0.71 -11.06 -3.11
C PHE A 177 -0.64 -10.40 -2.77
N TYR A 178 -1.77 -11.02 -3.14
CA TYR A 178 -3.10 -10.47 -2.86
C TYR A 178 -3.42 -10.46 -1.36
N THR A 179 -2.94 -11.46 -0.60
CA THR A 179 -3.09 -11.48 0.87
C THR A 179 -2.33 -10.33 1.52
N ALA A 180 -1.06 -10.15 1.17
CA ALA A 180 -0.24 -9.06 1.67
C ALA A 180 -0.81 -7.69 1.29
N LEU A 181 -1.33 -7.55 0.06
CA LEU A 181 -1.93 -6.30 -0.41
C LEU A 181 -3.22 -5.97 0.35
N ALA A 182 -4.11 -6.95 0.54
CA ALA A 182 -5.32 -6.78 1.34
C ALA A 182 -4.99 -6.36 2.78
N LEU A 183 -4.05 -7.04 3.44
CA LEU A 183 -3.65 -6.70 4.82
C LEU A 183 -3.06 -5.30 4.91
N ARG A 184 -2.13 -4.93 4.02
CA ARG A 184 -1.52 -3.59 4.00
C ARG A 184 -2.57 -2.49 3.75
N GLU A 185 -3.52 -2.71 2.85
CA GLU A 185 -4.59 -1.74 2.57
C GLU A 185 -5.58 -1.61 3.74
N ASN A 186 -5.86 -2.69 4.47
CA ASN A 186 -6.65 -2.64 5.70
C ASN A 186 -5.95 -1.85 6.80
N VAL A 187 -4.63 -2.04 6.99
CA VAL A 187 -3.84 -1.23 7.94
C VAL A 187 -3.90 0.24 7.53
N LEU A 188 -3.71 0.56 6.25
CA LEU A 188 -3.86 1.93 5.75
C LEU A 188 -5.28 2.49 5.99
N LYS A 189 -6.31 1.65 5.85
CA LYS A 189 -7.72 2.03 6.07
C LYS A 189 -8.00 2.37 7.53
N VAL A 190 -7.53 1.55 8.47
CA VAL A 190 -7.63 1.79 9.92
C VAL A 190 -6.93 3.09 10.32
N ASN A 191 -5.82 3.41 9.66
CA ASN A 191 -5.09 4.65 9.86
C ASN A 191 -5.73 5.88 9.14
N GLY A 192 -6.92 5.74 8.56
CA GLY A 192 -7.67 6.88 8.00
C GLY A 192 -7.39 7.17 6.52
N SER A 193 -6.85 6.20 5.77
CA SER A 193 -6.75 6.30 4.31
C SER A 193 -8.12 6.24 3.62
N SER A 194 -8.37 7.10 2.63
CA SER A 194 -9.58 7.09 1.81
C SER A 194 -9.53 6.09 0.64
N ILE A 195 -9.03 4.88 0.89
CA ILE A 195 -9.11 3.78 -0.07
C ILE A 195 -10.58 3.37 -0.23
N ARG A 196 -11.04 3.22 -1.48
CA ARG A 196 -12.41 2.76 -1.77
C ARG A 196 -12.56 1.29 -1.34
N PRO A 197 -13.67 0.92 -0.67
CA PRO A 197 -13.88 -0.43 -0.17
C PRO A 197 -13.73 -1.51 -1.26
N TRP A 198 -14.20 -1.24 -2.48
CA TRP A 198 -14.11 -2.18 -3.61
C TRP A 198 -12.69 -2.73 -3.83
N TRP A 199 -11.65 -1.90 -3.73
CA TRP A 199 -10.28 -2.36 -3.99
C TRP A 199 -9.81 -3.43 -3.00
N ILE A 200 -10.21 -3.29 -1.72
CA ILE A 200 -9.91 -4.28 -0.69
C ILE A 200 -10.70 -5.57 -0.96
N HIS A 201 -11.98 -5.46 -1.32
CA HIS A 201 -12.82 -6.61 -1.64
C HIS A 201 -12.33 -7.35 -2.88
N HIS A 202 -11.88 -6.63 -3.92
CA HIS A 202 -11.28 -7.20 -5.11
C HIS A 202 -10.07 -8.08 -4.76
N HIS A 203 -9.21 -7.66 -3.84
CA HIS A 203 -8.08 -8.48 -3.38
C HIS A 203 -8.54 -9.76 -2.68
N TYR A 204 -9.61 -9.72 -1.89
CA TYR A 204 -10.17 -10.93 -1.29
C TYR A 204 -10.72 -11.90 -2.32
N TRP A 205 -11.45 -11.42 -3.33
CA TRP A 205 -11.92 -12.25 -4.44
C TRP A 205 -10.76 -12.82 -5.25
N ALA A 206 -9.69 -12.05 -5.45
CA ALA A 206 -8.47 -12.52 -6.10
C ALA A 206 -7.77 -13.60 -5.28
N MET A 207 -7.69 -13.48 -3.94
CA MET A 207 -7.18 -14.53 -3.05
C MET A 207 -7.97 -15.83 -3.19
N ILE A 208 -9.31 -15.76 -3.13
CA ILE A 208 -10.18 -16.93 -3.30
C ILE A 208 -9.94 -17.58 -4.67
N THR A 209 -9.82 -16.77 -5.72
CA THR A 209 -9.56 -17.26 -7.07
C THR A 209 -8.19 -17.95 -7.15
N MET A 210 -7.13 -17.39 -6.56
CA MET A 210 -5.80 -18.03 -6.58
C MET A 210 -5.77 -19.33 -5.76
N ALA A 211 -6.45 -19.36 -4.61
CA ALA A 211 -6.59 -20.57 -3.80
C ALA A 211 -7.33 -21.67 -4.58
N LEU A 212 -8.44 -21.34 -5.24
CA LEU A 212 -9.18 -22.26 -6.11
C LEU A 212 -8.27 -22.82 -7.20
N LEU A 213 -7.57 -21.95 -7.94
CA LEU A 213 -6.70 -22.36 -9.05
C LEU A 213 -5.53 -23.25 -8.61
N LEU A 214 -5.01 -23.06 -7.40
CA LEU A 214 -3.94 -23.89 -6.83
C LEU A 214 -4.41 -25.33 -6.53
N THR A 215 -5.71 -25.53 -6.27
CA THR A 215 -6.28 -26.86 -5.96
C THR A 215 -6.65 -27.68 -7.19
N LEU A 216 -6.51 -27.13 -8.40
CA LEU A 216 -6.92 -27.78 -9.64
C LEU A 216 -5.84 -28.75 -10.15
N PRO A 217 -6.26 -29.87 -10.76
CA PRO A 217 -5.33 -30.85 -11.32
C PRO A 217 -4.53 -30.26 -12.50
N VAL A 218 -3.21 -30.39 -12.44
CA VAL A 218 -2.27 -29.84 -13.45
C VAL A 218 -2.39 -30.58 -14.79
N ASP A 219 -2.77 -31.86 -14.74
CA ASP A 219 -2.89 -32.74 -15.90
C ASP A 219 -4.17 -32.49 -16.74
N SER A 220 -5.10 -31.70 -16.20
CA SER A 220 -6.34 -31.31 -16.87
C SER A 220 -6.06 -30.50 -18.14
N ARG A 221 -6.72 -30.87 -19.25
CA ARG A 221 -6.62 -30.13 -20.52
C ARG A 221 -7.28 -28.76 -20.39
N ALA A 222 -8.40 -28.67 -19.67
CA ALA A 222 -9.07 -27.42 -19.38
C ALA A 222 -8.16 -26.46 -18.60
N VAL A 223 -7.47 -26.96 -17.57
CA VAL A 223 -6.54 -26.17 -16.75
C VAL A 223 -5.33 -25.70 -17.57
N GLN A 224 -4.74 -26.54 -18.40
CA GLN A 224 -3.61 -26.15 -19.27
C GLN A 224 -4.00 -25.08 -20.29
N SER A 225 -5.21 -25.14 -20.85
CA SER A 225 -5.73 -24.09 -21.74
C SER A 225 -5.93 -22.78 -20.99
N PHE A 226 -6.49 -22.86 -19.78
CA PHE A 226 -6.70 -21.71 -18.91
C PHE A 226 -5.38 -21.02 -18.53
N VAL A 227 -4.39 -21.78 -18.05
CA VAL A 227 -3.09 -21.27 -17.59
C VAL A 227 -2.43 -20.40 -18.65
N ARG A 228 -2.46 -20.81 -19.93
CA ARG A 228 -1.88 -20.02 -21.03
C ARG A 228 -2.57 -18.66 -21.18
N ARG A 229 -3.90 -18.64 -21.16
CA ARG A 229 -4.69 -17.39 -21.24
C ARG A 229 -4.48 -16.52 -20.01
N PHE A 230 -4.42 -17.13 -18.84
CA PHE A 230 -4.19 -16.46 -17.56
C PHE A 230 -2.80 -15.83 -17.48
N LEU A 231 -1.76 -16.51 -17.95
CA LEU A 231 -0.40 -15.97 -17.99
C LEU A 231 -0.29 -14.80 -18.98
N TRP A 232 -0.94 -14.90 -20.14
CA TRP A 232 -1.01 -13.79 -21.09
C TRP A 232 -1.66 -12.54 -20.47
N TRP A 233 -2.80 -12.72 -19.81
CA TRP A 233 -3.44 -11.65 -19.05
C TRP A 233 -2.57 -11.15 -17.89
N SER A 234 -1.89 -12.04 -17.17
CA SER A 234 -1.03 -11.69 -16.03
C SER A 234 0.18 -10.86 -16.45
N THR A 235 0.76 -11.13 -17.63
CA THR A 235 1.80 -10.28 -18.21
C THR A 235 1.28 -8.88 -18.49
N PHE A 236 0.10 -8.76 -19.10
CA PHE A 236 -0.51 -7.46 -19.34
C PHE A 236 -0.88 -6.73 -18.04
N GLN A 237 -1.45 -7.44 -17.07
CA GLN A 237 -1.71 -6.98 -15.70
C GLN A 237 -0.44 -6.42 -15.05
N GLY A 238 0.71 -7.08 -15.21
CA GLY A 238 2.01 -6.61 -14.73
C GLY A 238 2.39 -5.24 -15.30
N VAL A 239 2.25 -5.06 -16.63
CA VAL A 239 2.50 -3.77 -17.29
C VAL A 239 1.56 -2.69 -16.75
N VAL A 240 0.26 -2.97 -16.70
CA VAL A 240 -0.73 -2.02 -16.19
C VAL A 240 -0.45 -1.66 -14.73
N MET A 241 -0.08 -2.63 -13.90
CA MET A 241 0.28 -2.41 -12.50
C MET A 241 1.50 -1.50 -12.37
N MET A 242 2.55 -1.69 -13.18
CA MET A 242 3.72 -0.79 -13.18
C MET A 242 3.35 0.66 -13.56
N VAL A 243 2.49 0.84 -14.57
CA VAL A 243 2.00 2.16 -14.99
C VAL A 243 1.14 2.79 -13.88
N GLN A 244 0.22 2.04 -13.29
CA GLN A 244 -0.60 2.47 -12.15
C GLN A 244 0.28 2.90 -10.97
N ASN A 245 1.30 2.11 -10.65
CA ASN A 245 2.19 2.35 -9.52
C ASN A 245 2.99 3.65 -9.67
N ARG A 246 3.63 3.82 -10.85
CA ARG A 246 4.38 5.04 -11.19
C ARG A 246 3.47 6.27 -11.12
N TYR A 247 2.23 6.13 -11.60
CA TYR A 247 1.23 7.17 -11.58
C TYR A 247 0.80 7.56 -10.14
N GLN A 248 0.43 6.58 -9.32
CA GLN A 248 0.01 6.79 -7.93
C GLN A 248 1.13 7.39 -7.07
N ARG A 249 2.36 6.89 -7.22
CA ARG A 249 3.55 7.36 -6.48
C ARG A 249 3.88 8.81 -6.77
N ARG A 250 3.98 9.19 -8.06
CA ARG A 250 4.22 10.59 -8.46
C ARG A 250 3.20 11.52 -7.85
N ARG A 251 1.92 11.14 -7.92
CA ARG A 251 0.82 11.95 -7.39
C ARG A 251 0.86 12.10 -5.87
N MET A 252 1.22 11.04 -5.16
CA MET A 252 1.40 11.09 -3.71
C MET A 252 2.44 12.15 -3.34
N TYR A 253 3.63 12.09 -3.93
CA TYR A 253 4.70 13.07 -3.66
C TYR A 253 4.27 14.49 -4.03
N THR A 254 3.62 14.70 -5.18
CA THR A 254 3.08 16.02 -5.54
C THR A 254 2.06 16.53 -4.51
N ARG A 255 1.15 15.69 -4.01
CA ARG A 255 0.16 16.11 -3.02
C ARG A 255 0.78 16.40 -1.64
N ILE A 256 1.83 15.66 -1.27
CA ILE A 256 2.61 15.93 -0.05
C ILE A 256 3.30 17.29 -0.18
N ALA A 257 3.98 17.55 -1.30
CA ALA A 257 4.65 18.82 -1.57
C ALA A 257 3.67 20.02 -1.60
N LEU A 258 2.46 19.82 -2.13
CA LEU A 258 1.42 20.86 -2.18
C LEU A 258 0.70 21.10 -0.84
N GLY A 259 0.97 20.30 0.20
CA GLY A 259 0.26 20.39 1.48
C GLY A 259 -1.23 20.02 1.42
N LYS A 260 -1.72 19.51 0.27
CA LYS A 260 -3.14 19.20 0.00
C LYS A 260 -3.53 17.76 0.38
N ASN A 261 -2.60 16.97 0.92
CA ASN A 261 -2.87 15.58 1.29
C ASN A 261 -3.22 15.46 2.78
N ARG A 262 -4.29 14.71 3.11
CA ARG A 262 -4.42 14.18 4.47
C ARG A 262 -3.23 13.26 4.73
N ALA A 263 -2.68 13.29 5.95
CA ALA A 263 -1.47 12.54 6.30
C ALA A 263 -1.54 11.05 5.90
N MET A 264 -2.75 10.47 5.86
CA MET A 264 -2.99 9.05 5.56
C MET A 264 -3.67 8.73 4.22
N ASP A 265 -4.05 9.71 3.40
CA ASP A 265 -4.70 9.43 2.09
C ASP A 265 -3.75 8.77 1.08
N VAL A 266 -4.14 7.60 0.56
CA VAL A 266 -3.47 6.89 -0.53
C VAL A 266 -4.20 7.18 -1.82
N VAL A 267 -3.45 7.64 -2.82
CA VAL A 267 -3.97 8.01 -4.13
C VAL A 267 -4.46 6.76 -4.85
N SER A 268 -5.76 6.53 -4.91
CA SER A 268 -6.31 5.49 -5.79
C SER A 268 -6.07 5.88 -7.25
N GLY A 269 -5.47 4.97 -8.01
CA GLY A 269 -4.97 5.22 -9.38
C GLY A 269 -6.03 5.76 -10.34
N GLU A 270 -7.29 5.38 -10.13
CA GLU A 270 -8.41 5.79 -11.00
C GLU A 270 -9.02 7.13 -10.58
N SER A 271 -8.88 7.56 -9.32
CA SER A 271 -9.74 8.57 -8.69
C SER A 271 -9.17 9.98 -8.55
N SER A 272 -7.98 10.29 -9.08
CA SER A 272 -7.37 11.57 -8.67
C SER A 272 -6.33 12.25 -9.58
N GLY A 273 -6.47 12.15 -10.90
CA GLY A 273 -5.48 12.71 -11.83
C GLY A 273 -5.79 13.95 -12.61
N GLY A 274 -4.70 14.65 -12.98
CA GLY A 274 -4.68 15.70 -13.98
C GLY A 274 -4.86 15.15 -15.40
N THR A 275 -5.34 16.00 -16.29
CA THR A 275 -5.96 15.65 -17.57
C THR A 275 -5.07 14.83 -18.52
N GLY A 276 -3.76 15.04 -18.53
CA GLY A 276 -2.85 14.43 -19.52
C GLY A 276 -2.44 12.97 -19.22
N GLN A 277 -1.99 12.65 -18.01
CA GLN A 277 -1.47 11.31 -17.69
C GLN A 277 -2.60 10.27 -17.51
N LEU A 278 -3.81 10.72 -17.22
CA LEU A 278 -5.00 9.88 -17.15
C LEU A 278 -5.47 9.35 -18.50
N LEU A 279 -5.18 10.08 -19.57
CA LEU A 279 -5.55 9.71 -20.93
C LEU A 279 -4.90 8.39 -21.36
N PHE A 280 -3.70 8.10 -20.86
CA PHE A 280 -3.00 6.83 -21.16
C PHE A 280 -3.40 5.69 -20.22
N LEU A 281 -3.69 6.00 -18.95
CA LEU A 281 -4.01 4.99 -17.96
C LEU A 281 -5.40 4.36 -18.19
N TYR A 282 -6.43 5.17 -18.53
CA TYR A 282 -7.79 4.64 -18.69
C TYR A 282 -7.94 3.61 -19.82
N PRO A 283 -7.42 3.83 -21.04
CA PRO A 283 -7.50 2.83 -22.10
C PRO A 283 -6.87 1.49 -21.71
N LEU A 284 -5.72 1.53 -21.03
CA LEU A 284 -5.06 0.32 -20.53
C LEU A 284 -5.90 -0.42 -19.49
N LEU A 285 -6.54 0.31 -18.56
CA LEU A 285 -7.43 -0.29 -17.56
C LEU A 285 -8.67 -0.92 -18.18
N PHE A 286 -9.32 -0.23 -19.12
CA PHE A 286 -10.47 -0.77 -19.82
C PHE A 286 -10.09 -1.99 -20.66
N ALA A 287 -8.98 -1.93 -21.41
CA ALA A 287 -8.49 -3.08 -22.17
C ALA A 287 -8.23 -4.29 -21.26
N LEU A 288 -7.66 -4.08 -20.08
CA LEU A 288 -7.37 -5.12 -19.11
C LEU A 288 -8.65 -5.75 -18.53
N GLN A 289 -9.65 -4.92 -18.20
CA GLN A 289 -10.94 -5.37 -17.67
C GLN A 289 -11.75 -6.12 -18.73
N ILE A 290 -11.79 -5.62 -19.96
CA ILE A 290 -12.44 -6.28 -21.10
C ILE A 290 -11.77 -7.63 -21.36
N LEU A 291 -10.44 -7.66 -21.36
CA LEU A 291 -9.70 -8.90 -21.55
C LEU A 291 -9.98 -9.91 -20.42
N GLN A 292 -10.02 -9.45 -19.17
CA GLN A 292 -10.36 -10.29 -18.02
C GLN A 292 -11.73 -10.96 -18.21
N CYS A 293 -12.74 -10.19 -18.64
CA CYS A 293 -14.08 -10.70 -18.92
C CYS A 293 -14.08 -11.65 -20.11
N TRP A 294 -13.36 -11.33 -21.19
CA TRP A 294 -13.24 -12.16 -22.38
C TRP A 294 -12.64 -13.54 -22.05
N ILE A 295 -11.55 -13.58 -21.27
CA ILE A 295 -10.93 -14.83 -20.83
C ILE A 295 -11.90 -15.64 -19.98
N GLY A 296 -12.56 -15.01 -19.00
CA GLY A 296 -13.56 -15.68 -18.18
C GLY A 296 -14.72 -16.24 -19.00
N ALA A 297 -15.20 -15.51 -20.02
CA ALA A 297 -16.26 -15.96 -20.93
C ALA A 297 -15.82 -17.13 -21.81
N CYS A 298 -14.58 -17.11 -22.32
CA CYS A 298 -14.00 -18.23 -23.07
C CYS A 298 -13.92 -19.50 -22.22
N MET A 299 -13.50 -19.36 -20.96
CA MET A 299 -13.42 -20.48 -20.02
C MET A 299 -14.79 -21.06 -19.74
N LEU A 300 -15.75 -20.20 -19.36
CA LEU A 300 -17.09 -20.62 -19.01
C LEU A 300 -17.77 -21.32 -20.19
N SER A 301 -17.66 -20.77 -21.40
CA SER A 301 -18.26 -21.36 -22.59
C SER A 301 -17.66 -22.75 -22.92
N GLY A 302 -16.34 -22.91 -22.72
CA GLY A 302 -15.64 -24.17 -22.98
C GLY A 302 -15.88 -25.27 -21.95
N THR A 303 -16.26 -24.91 -20.72
CA THR A 303 -16.43 -25.87 -19.61
C THR A 303 -17.86 -25.94 -19.06
N PHE A 304 -18.81 -25.18 -19.63
CA PHE A 304 -20.19 -25.11 -19.16
C PHE A 304 -20.88 -26.49 -19.09
N LEU A 305 -20.68 -27.33 -20.10
CA LEU A 305 -21.26 -28.67 -20.14
C LEU A 305 -20.75 -29.57 -19.00
N ALA A 306 -19.49 -29.40 -18.59
CA ALA A 306 -18.91 -30.14 -17.47
C ALA A 306 -19.47 -29.70 -16.10
N VAL A 307 -20.07 -28.51 -16.01
CA VAL A 307 -20.76 -28.05 -14.79
C VAL A 307 -22.14 -28.69 -14.66
N ILE A 308 -22.83 -28.87 -15.79
CA ILE A 308 -24.20 -29.42 -15.86
C ILE A 308 -24.23 -30.94 -15.79
N SER A 309 -23.13 -31.62 -16.13
CA SER A 309 -23.06 -33.08 -16.07
C SER A 309 -23.37 -33.60 -14.65
N PRO A 310 -24.27 -34.60 -14.49
CA PRO A 310 -24.58 -35.20 -13.18
C PRO A 310 -23.39 -35.99 -12.58
N GLU A 311 -22.53 -36.52 -13.44
CA GLU A 311 -21.36 -37.35 -13.09
C GLU A 311 -20.40 -36.59 -12.16
N GLY A 312 -20.01 -37.15 -11.01
CA GLY A 312 -19.12 -36.48 -10.04
C GLY A 312 -19.80 -35.47 -9.11
N TRP A 313 -21.09 -35.18 -9.28
CA TRP A 313 -21.90 -34.49 -8.24
C TRP A 313 -22.74 -35.50 -7.45
N LEU A 314 -23.41 -36.40 -8.17
CA LEU A 314 -24.26 -37.46 -7.61
C LEU A 314 -23.65 -38.85 -7.81
N ASP A 315 -22.94 -39.06 -8.93
CA ASP A 315 -22.26 -40.32 -9.26
C ASP A 315 -20.75 -40.25 -8.99
N PRO A 316 -20.06 -41.37 -8.72
CA PRO A 316 -18.60 -41.39 -8.58
C PRO A 316 -17.89 -40.95 -9.86
N GLU A 317 -16.92 -40.04 -9.74
CA GLU A 317 -16.13 -39.53 -10.86
C GLU A 317 -15.22 -40.64 -11.42
N ALA A 318 -15.30 -40.89 -12.73
CA ALA A 318 -14.40 -41.83 -13.39
C ALA A 318 -12.96 -41.33 -13.31
N HIS A 319 -12.01 -42.22 -13.01
CA HIS A 319 -10.60 -41.88 -12.74
C HIS A 319 -9.92 -41.12 -13.90
N GLU A 320 -10.40 -41.26 -15.14
CA GLU A 320 -9.83 -40.57 -16.32
C GLU A 320 -10.60 -39.30 -16.73
N SER A 321 -11.68 -38.95 -16.04
CA SER A 321 -12.52 -37.83 -16.43
C SER A 321 -11.90 -36.48 -16.02
N ASP A 322 -11.94 -35.50 -16.93
CA ASP A 322 -11.43 -34.13 -16.70
C ASP A 322 -12.50 -33.21 -16.07
N LEU A 323 -13.45 -33.81 -15.32
CA LEU A 323 -14.62 -33.12 -14.77
C LEU A 323 -14.22 -32.16 -13.66
N ARG A 324 -13.42 -32.60 -12.69
CA ARG A 324 -12.88 -31.74 -11.61
C ARG A 324 -12.12 -30.52 -12.14
N GLY A 325 -11.25 -30.71 -13.12
CA GLY A 325 -10.47 -29.62 -13.73
C GLY A 325 -11.38 -28.64 -14.47
N SER A 326 -12.28 -29.16 -15.31
CA SER A 326 -13.23 -28.35 -16.09
C SER A 326 -14.19 -27.53 -15.22
N ARG A 327 -14.72 -28.13 -14.15
CA ARG A 327 -15.59 -27.45 -13.18
C ARG A 327 -14.86 -26.35 -12.43
N GLY A 328 -13.65 -26.64 -11.95
CA GLY A 328 -12.81 -25.64 -11.29
C GLY A 328 -12.50 -24.45 -12.20
N VAL A 329 -12.19 -24.71 -13.48
CA VAL A 329 -11.99 -23.68 -14.51
C VAL A 329 -13.28 -22.89 -14.76
N ALA A 330 -14.45 -23.53 -14.77
CA ALA A 330 -15.73 -22.82 -14.91
C ALA A 330 -15.98 -21.82 -13.78
N VAL A 331 -15.78 -22.27 -12.52
CA VAL A 331 -15.93 -21.41 -11.33
C VAL A 331 -14.93 -20.27 -11.34
N ALA A 332 -13.65 -20.56 -11.65
CA ALA A 332 -12.62 -19.52 -11.78
C ALA A 332 -12.96 -18.51 -12.90
N GLY A 333 -13.52 -18.98 -14.02
CA GLY A 333 -14.00 -18.14 -15.11
C GLY A 333 -15.14 -17.21 -14.68
N GLY A 334 -16.11 -17.72 -13.92
CA GLY A 334 -17.18 -16.92 -13.33
C GLY A 334 -16.66 -15.85 -12.37
N LEU A 335 -15.71 -16.19 -11.50
CA LEU A 335 -15.06 -15.23 -10.59
C LEU A 335 -14.28 -14.14 -11.36
N LEU A 336 -13.59 -14.51 -12.44
CA LEU A 336 -12.89 -13.57 -13.31
C LEU A 336 -13.84 -12.57 -13.98
N ILE A 337 -14.99 -13.03 -14.47
CA ILE A 337 -16.04 -12.16 -15.04
C ILE A 337 -16.59 -11.23 -13.96
N PHE A 338 -16.97 -11.76 -12.81
CA PHE A 338 -17.49 -10.97 -11.68
C PHE A 338 -16.53 -9.84 -11.31
N MET A 339 -15.25 -10.16 -11.09
CA MET A 339 -14.24 -9.17 -10.76
C MET A 339 -14.02 -8.15 -11.90
N GLY A 340 -14.06 -8.60 -13.17
CA GLY A 340 -13.87 -7.74 -14.34
C GLY A 340 -15.00 -6.72 -14.50
N VAL A 341 -16.26 -7.17 -14.38
CA VAL A 341 -17.46 -6.32 -14.43
C VAL A 341 -17.47 -5.33 -13.27
N ALA A 342 -17.19 -5.78 -12.06
CA ALA A 342 -17.18 -4.90 -10.89
C ALA A 342 -16.02 -3.90 -10.92
N ASN A 343 -14.85 -4.28 -11.46
CA ASN A 343 -13.76 -3.34 -11.75
C ASN A 343 -14.22 -2.26 -12.74
N PHE A 344 -14.86 -2.66 -13.84
CA PHE A 344 -15.40 -1.74 -14.84
C PHE A 344 -16.40 -0.74 -14.25
N GLN A 345 -17.38 -1.22 -13.48
CA GLN A 345 -18.36 -0.38 -12.79
C GLN A 345 -17.69 0.66 -11.88
N ASN A 346 -16.68 0.24 -11.11
CA ASN A 346 -15.95 1.13 -10.22
C ASN A 346 -15.10 2.16 -10.97
N THR A 347 -14.46 1.78 -12.08
CA THR A 347 -13.71 2.71 -12.93
C THR A 347 -14.64 3.76 -13.55
N VAL A 348 -15.79 3.35 -14.07
CA VAL A 348 -16.82 4.26 -14.61
C VAL A 348 -17.36 5.20 -13.53
N ALA A 349 -17.74 4.67 -12.36
CA ALA A 349 -18.20 5.48 -11.25
C ALA A 349 -17.17 6.55 -10.83
N THR A 350 -15.87 6.20 -10.90
CA THR A 350 -14.78 7.13 -10.65
C THR A 350 -14.71 8.29 -11.65
N ILE A 351 -14.86 7.97 -12.94
CA ILE A 351 -14.84 8.97 -14.01
C ILE A 351 -16.04 9.90 -13.86
N MET A 352 -17.23 9.36 -13.58
CA MET A 352 -18.45 10.13 -13.38
C MET A 352 -18.35 11.08 -12.19
N GLU A 353 -17.82 10.61 -11.05
CA GLU A 353 -17.62 11.44 -9.86
C GLU A 353 -16.68 12.62 -10.14
N LYS A 354 -15.61 12.41 -10.91
CA LYS A 354 -14.71 13.49 -11.33
C LYS A 354 -15.38 14.49 -12.26
N ARG A 355 -16.21 14.03 -13.19
CA ARG A 355 -16.93 14.91 -14.11
C ARG A 355 -17.89 15.82 -13.35
N LYS A 356 -18.57 15.30 -12.32
CA LYS A 356 -19.47 16.08 -11.46
C LYS A 356 -18.76 17.13 -10.59
N ARG A 357 -17.51 16.87 -10.17
CA ARG A 357 -16.74 17.75 -9.27
C ARG A 357 -15.97 18.89 -9.95
N LYS A 358 -15.96 18.99 -11.29
CA LYS A 358 -15.27 20.07 -11.99
C LYS A 358 -16.14 21.35 -11.93
N PRO A 359 -15.76 22.40 -11.17
CA PRO A 359 -16.53 23.65 -11.16
C PRO A 359 -16.44 24.31 -12.55
N ARG A 360 -17.50 25.00 -12.98
CA ARG A 360 -17.42 25.93 -14.12
C ARG A 360 -16.23 26.88 -13.90
N PRO A 361 -15.42 27.19 -14.93
CA PRO A 361 -14.30 28.09 -14.77
C PRO A 361 -14.81 29.47 -14.33
N THR A 362 -14.49 29.87 -13.10
CA THR A 362 -14.63 31.24 -12.60
C THR A 362 -13.59 32.12 -13.29
N SER A 363 -13.83 32.48 -14.55
CA SER A 363 -13.11 33.55 -15.24
C SER A 363 -13.76 34.92 -15.07
N ALA A 364 -14.85 35.04 -14.29
CA ALA A 364 -15.61 36.28 -14.14
C ALA A 364 -15.31 37.08 -12.84
N LEU A 365 -14.73 36.47 -11.80
CA LEU A 365 -14.58 37.15 -10.48
C LEU A 365 -13.21 37.82 -10.26
N GLN A 366 -12.27 37.72 -11.20
CA GLN A 366 -10.93 38.32 -11.06
C GLN A 366 -10.75 39.63 -11.83
N LYS A 367 -11.81 40.13 -12.50
CA LYS A 367 -11.77 41.38 -13.28
C LYS A 367 -12.22 42.62 -12.50
N GLU A 368 -12.76 42.47 -11.29
CA GLU A 368 -13.32 43.60 -10.53
C GLU A 368 -12.38 44.18 -9.47
N SER A 369 -11.24 43.52 -9.17
CA SER A 369 -10.27 44.00 -8.16
C SER A 369 -9.07 44.79 -8.70
N ARG A 370 -9.02 45.09 -10.01
CA ARG A 370 -7.98 45.94 -10.62
C ARG A 370 -8.59 47.18 -11.28
N LYS A 371 -8.90 48.19 -10.47
CA LYS A 371 -8.87 49.60 -10.90
C LYS A 371 -7.78 50.31 -10.08
N PRO A 372 -6.75 50.90 -10.70
CA PRO A 372 -5.76 51.70 -9.99
C PRO A 372 -6.31 53.11 -9.74
N SER A 373 -6.29 53.56 -8.48
CA SER A 373 -6.46 54.97 -8.15
C SER A 373 -5.16 55.71 -8.42
N THR A 374 -5.16 56.53 -9.46
CA THR A 374 -4.14 57.56 -9.72
C THR A 374 -4.34 58.74 -8.76
N ASN A 375 -3.31 59.14 -8.04
CA ASN A 375 -3.08 60.56 -7.73
C ASN A 375 -1.61 60.87 -7.42
N HIS A 376 -1.12 61.94 -8.06
CA HIS A 376 0.05 62.78 -7.78
C HIS A 376 0.24 63.07 -6.27
N ASN A 377 1.39 63.43 -5.71
CA ASN A 377 2.52 64.22 -6.22
C ASN A 377 3.73 64.11 -5.26
N ASP A 378 4.89 64.54 -5.76
CA ASP A 378 5.99 65.21 -5.06
C ASP A 378 7.04 64.45 -4.20
N LYS A 379 8.26 64.49 -4.77
CA LYS A 379 9.55 64.94 -4.18
C LYS A 379 10.36 64.05 -3.22
N ALA A 380 11.65 64.01 -3.61
CA ALA A 380 12.86 64.08 -2.79
C ALA A 380 13.71 62.80 -2.63
N LYS A 381 15.02 63.08 -2.64
CA LYS A 381 16.21 62.26 -2.83
C LYS A 381 16.54 61.29 -1.66
N PRO A 382 17.52 60.38 -1.87
CA PRO A 382 17.90 59.32 -0.94
C PRO A 382 19.09 59.69 -0.04
N CYS A 383 19.12 59.12 1.16
CA CYS A 383 20.27 58.90 2.07
C CYS A 383 19.70 58.21 3.33
N ILE A 384 20.35 57.42 4.16
CA ILE A 384 21.65 56.71 4.27
C ILE A 384 21.58 56.13 5.71
N ASP A 385 22.15 54.95 5.96
CA ASP A 385 22.64 54.45 7.26
C ASP A 385 21.65 54.24 8.44
N GLN A 386 21.88 53.37 9.42
CA GLN A 386 22.95 52.43 9.77
C GLN A 386 22.32 51.43 10.78
N ALA A 387 22.67 50.14 10.68
CA ALA A 387 23.50 49.41 11.65
C ALA A 387 22.82 49.03 12.98
N GLU A 388 22.91 47.75 13.34
CA GLU A 388 23.52 47.32 14.61
C GLU A 388 23.68 45.78 14.65
N THR A 389 24.93 45.33 14.52
CA THR A 389 25.39 44.05 15.06
C THR A 389 26.76 44.31 15.69
N THR A 390 26.78 44.45 17.02
CA THR A 390 27.98 44.75 17.81
C THR A 390 28.46 43.50 18.55
N GLN A 391 29.69 43.09 18.19
CA GLN A 391 30.85 42.70 19.00
C GLN A 391 30.74 41.79 20.24
N MET A 392 31.69 40.84 20.32
CA MET A 392 32.87 40.91 21.22
C MET A 392 33.89 39.81 20.80
N SER A 393 35.03 40.19 20.19
CA SER A 393 36.38 40.37 20.82
C SER A 393 37.02 39.04 21.23
N ALA A 394 38.05 38.45 20.60
CA ALA A 394 39.33 38.88 20.03
C ALA A 394 40.46 39.11 21.07
N GLU A 395 41.47 38.21 21.06
CA GLU A 395 42.92 38.42 21.28
C GLU A 395 43.60 37.02 21.24
N ARG A 396 44.82 36.76 20.76
CA ARG A 396 45.90 37.49 20.04
C ARG A 396 46.99 36.45 19.67
N ARG A 397 47.72 36.67 18.56
CA ARG A 397 49.15 36.34 18.24
C ARG A 397 49.66 34.89 18.35
N GLU A 398 50.07 34.29 17.23
CA GLU A 398 51.42 34.24 16.61
C GLU A 398 52.25 33.03 17.09
N ASP A 399 52.49 32.07 16.18
CA ASP A 399 53.80 31.52 15.78
C ASP A 399 53.75 30.05 15.34
N GLY A 400 54.47 29.76 14.25
CA GLY A 400 55.44 28.66 14.24
C GLY A 400 54.99 27.23 13.89
N GLN A 401 55.22 26.88 12.62
CA GLN A 401 55.63 25.56 12.10
C GLN A 401 54.64 24.38 11.98
N PRO A 402 54.77 23.58 10.88
CA PRO A 402 54.04 22.34 10.68
C PRO A 402 54.89 21.12 11.08
N ILE A 403 54.29 20.12 11.72
CA ILE A 403 54.84 18.76 11.78
C ILE A 403 53.75 17.77 11.42
N ALA A 404 54.10 16.92 10.45
CA ALA A 404 53.38 15.76 9.98
C ALA A 404 53.37 14.63 11.01
N ALA A 405 52.27 13.88 11.07
CA ALA A 405 52.20 12.41 11.14
C ALA A 405 50.74 11.99 11.05
#